data_AF-A0A2V8I937-F1
#
_entry.id   AF-A0A2V8I937-F1
#
_cell.length_a   1.000
_cell.length_b   1.000
_cell.length_c   1.000
_cell.angle_alpha   90.00
_cell.angle_beta   90.00
_cell.angle_gamma   90.00
#
_symmetry.space_group_name_H-M   'P 1'
#
loop_
_entity.id
_entity.type
_entity.pdbx_description
1 polymer ?
#
loop_
_entity_poly.entity_id
_entity_poly.type
_entity_poly.pdbx_seq_one_letter_code
_entity_poly.pdbx_strand_id
1 'polypeptide(L)' 'MSLDAQTHQVQRLPPVGSTAPVAGYTVTKVYPHDPRAFTQGIEYRDGVLYEGTGLNGQSTLRKVELATGKV' A
#
# COMPACT_ATOMS: atom_id res chain seq x y z
N MET A 1 20.33 -19.14 24.19
CA MET A 1 19.41 -18.03 23.88
C MET A 1 20.26 -16.91 23.28
N SER A 2 20.46 -16.92 21.95
CA SER A 2 21.15 -15.86 21.22
C SER A 2 20.09 -14.92 20.66
N LEU A 3 20.18 -13.63 21.01
CA LEU A 3 19.38 -12.59 20.39
C LEU A 3 20.23 -12.00 19.25
N ASP A 4 19.98 -12.47 18.04
CA ASP A 4 20.63 -11.97 16.85
C ASP A 4 19.96 -10.63 16.51
N ALA A 5 20.60 -9.52 16.91
CA ALA A 5 20.15 -8.18 16.56
C ALA A 5 20.27 -7.99 15.04
N GLN A 6 19.14 -8.04 14.34
CA GLN A 6 19.06 -7.69 12.92
C GLN A 6 19.45 -6.22 12.74
N THR A 7 20.71 -6.00 12.36
CA THR A 7 21.25 -4.67 12.05
C THR A 7 20.49 -4.15 10.84
N HIS A 8 19.55 -3.24 11.06
CA HIS A 8 18.89 -2.52 9.97
C HIS A 8 19.98 -1.74 9.24
N GLN A 9 20.26 -2.13 8.00
CA GLN A 9 21.21 -1.44 7.13
C GLN A 9 20.77 0.02 7.03
N VAL A 10 21.55 0.94 7.58
CA VAL A 10 21.31 2.38 7.43
C VAL A 10 21.62 2.71 5.98
N GLN A 11 20.58 2.84 5.16
CA GLN A 11 20.70 3.29 3.78
C GLN A 11 21.42 4.64 3.78
N ARG A 12 22.60 4.71 3.15
CA ARG A 12 23.31 5.99 2.99
C ARG A 12 22.39 6.97 2.28
N LEU A 13 22.20 8.14 2.89
CA LEU A 13 21.40 9.21 2.30
C LEU A 13 21.99 9.56 0.92
N PRO A 14 21.14 9.81 -0.09
CA PRO A 14 21.60 10.29 -1.38
C PRO A 14 22.46 11.54 -1.20
N PRO A 15 23.50 11.75 -2.04
CA PRO A 15 24.24 13.00 -2.05
C PRO A 15 23.29 14.19 -2.15
N VAL A 16 23.54 15.22 -1.35
CA VAL A 16 22.79 16.48 -1.44
C VAL A 16 22.90 17.01 -2.87
N GLY A 17 21.77 17.24 -3.53
CA GLY A 17 21.71 17.67 -4.94
C GLY A 17 21.50 16.54 -5.95
N SER A 18 21.45 15.28 -5.51
CA SER A 18 20.98 14.19 -6.38
C SER A 18 19.46 14.27 -6.57
N THR A 19 19.02 14.22 -7.82
CA THR A 19 17.60 14.08 -8.15
C THR A 19 17.20 12.62 -7.97
N ALA A 20 16.06 12.37 -7.33
CA ALA A 20 15.50 11.02 -7.29
C ALA A 20 15.26 10.51 -8.73
N PRO A 21 15.59 9.23 -9.04
CA PRO A 21 15.21 8.63 -10.31
C PRO A 21 13.70 8.67 -10.49
N VAL A 22 13.25 9.00 -11.70
CA VAL A 22 11.82 8.91 -12.07
C VAL A 22 11.57 7.55 -12.70
N ALA A 23 10.77 6.72 -12.04
CA ALA A 23 10.31 5.45 -12.61
C ALA A 23 9.07 5.68 -13.47
N GLY A 24 9.06 5.10 -14.68
CA GLY A 24 7.84 4.97 -15.47
C GLY A 24 6.96 3.81 -14.97
N TYR A 25 5.74 3.72 -15.51
CA TYR A 25 4.84 2.59 -15.26
C TYR A 25 4.06 2.23 -16.52
N THR A 26 3.48 1.03 -16.55
CA THR A 26 2.51 0.61 -17.56
C THR A 26 1.33 0.00 -16.83
N VAL A 27 0.12 0.41 -17.20
CA VAL A 27 -1.12 -0.16 -16.63
C VAL A 27 -1.31 -1.55 -17.24
N THR A 28 -1.13 -2.59 -16.45
CA THR A 28 -1.31 -3.98 -16.90
C THR A 28 -2.74 -4.45 -16.76
N LYS A 29 -3.46 -3.96 -15.73
CA LYS A 29 -4.88 -4.26 -15.46
C LYS A 29 -5.54 -3.08 -14.72
N VAL A 30 -6.85 -2.96 -14.88
CA VAL A 30 -7.71 -2.02 -14.16
C VAL A 30 -8.83 -2.80 -13.50
N TYR A 31 -9.11 -2.49 -12.24
CA TYR A 31 -10.14 -3.15 -11.42
C TYR A 31 -11.14 -2.13 -10.90
N PRO A 32 -12.41 -2.52 -10.66
CA PRO A 32 -13.37 -1.63 -10.03
C PRO A 32 -12.95 -1.25 -8.61
N HIS A 33 -13.12 0.02 -8.24
CA HIS A 33 -12.96 0.54 -6.87
C HIS A 33 -14.20 1.36 -6.50
N ASP A 34 -14.64 1.28 -5.24
CA ASP A 34 -15.77 2.11 -4.76
C ASP A 34 -15.29 3.56 -4.59
N PRO A 35 -15.75 4.52 -5.41
CA PRO A 35 -15.27 5.90 -5.36
C PRO A 35 -15.61 6.62 -4.05
N ARG A 36 -16.46 6.04 -3.18
CA ARG A 36 -16.80 6.58 -1.87
C ARG A 36 -15.85 6.08 -0.76
N ALA A 37 -14.98 5.12 -1.06
CA ALA A 37 -14.01 4.60 -0.13
C ALA A 37 -12.81 5.56 -0.02
N PHE A 38 -12.74 6.33 1.06
CA PHE A 38 -11.64 7.25 1.30
C PHE A 38 -10.39 6.50 1.81
N THR A 39 -9.65 5.84 0.92
CA THR A 39 -8.53 4.94 1.25
C THR A 39 -7.44 5.61 2.10
N GLN A 40 -7.07 4.95 3.20
CA GLN A 40 -6.02 5.36 4.15
C GLN A 40 -5.00 4.24 4.43
N GLY A 41 -5.28 3.03 3.96
CA GLY A 41 -4.38 1.89 4.03
C GLY A 41 -4.86 0.80 3.08
N ILE A 42 -3.93 0.09 2.46
CA ILE A 42 -4.22 -0.94 1.45
C ILE A 42 -3.18 -2.04 1.51
N GLU A 43 -3.61 -3.30 1.47
CA GLU A 43 -2.75 -4.48 1.49
C GLU A 43 -3.34 -5.57 0.59
N TYR A 44 -2.49 -6.27 -0.17
CA TYR A 44 -2.91 -7.42 -0.95
C TYR A 44 -2.29 -8.69 -0.40
N ARG A 45 -3.13 -9.64 0.00
CA ARG A 45 -2.68 -10.88 0.61
C ARG A 45 -3.56 -12.04 0.19
N ASP A 46 -2.94 -13.12 -0.25
CA ASP A 46 -3.60 -14.41 -0.55
C ASP A 46 -4.83 -14.26 -1.47
N GLY A 47 -4.73 -13.44 -2.51
CA GLY A 47 -5.82 -13.24 -3.49
C GLY A 47 -6.82 -12.15 -3.13
N VAL A 48 -6.70 -11.55 -1.95
CA VAL A 48 -7.67 -10.62 -1.38
C VAL A 48 -7.06 -9.24 -1.19
N LEU A 49 -7.85 -8.19 -1.44
CA LEU A 49 -7.49 -6.82 -1.12
C LEU A 49 -8.07 -6.44 0.24
N TYR A 50 -7.24 -5.95 1.16
CA TYR A 50 -7.67 -5.39 2.45
C TYR A 50 -7.51 -3.88 2.39
N GLU A 51 -8.54 -3.13 2.77
CA GLU A 51 -8.56 -1.67 2.69
C GLU A 51 -9.05 -1.05 3.99
N GLY A 52 -8.30 -0.08 4.51
CA GLY A 52 -8.77 0.84 5.54
C GLY A 52 -9.29 2.12 4.89
N THR A 53 -10.49 2.57 5.28
CA THR A 53 -11.05 3.87 4.86
C THR A 53 -11.03 4.87 6.00
N GLY A 54 -10.83 6.14 5.68
CA GLY A 54 -10.93 7.27 6.60
C GLY A 54 -12.34 7.87 6.65
N LEU A 55 -12.39 9.19 6.84
CA LEU A 55 -13.54 10.00 7.25
C LEU A 55 -13.84 9.85 8.76
N ASN A 56 -13.88 11.00 9.45
CA ASN A 56 -14.10 11.07 10.89
C ASN A 56 -15.45 10.43 11.25
N GLY A 57 -15.42 9.44 12.14
CA GLY A 57 -16.61 8.69 12.57
C GLY A 57 -17.18 7.72 11.54
N GLN A 58 -16.54 7.57 10.37
CA GLN A 58 -17.01 6.71 9.27
C GLN A 58 -15.90 5.78 8.73
N SER A 59 -14.81 5.64 9.48
CA SER A 59 -13.70 4.78 9.11
C SER A 59 -14.11 3.30 9.15
N THR A 60 -13.68 2.52 8.17
CA THR A 60 -14.00 1.08 8.05
C THR A 60 -12.76 0.27 7.71
N LEU A 61 -12.78 -1.02 8.05
CA LEU A 61 -11.84 -2.03 7.54
C LEU A 61 -12.61 -2.98 6.61
N ARG A 62 -12.10 -3.18 5.39
CA ARG A 62 -12.81 -3.84 4.30
C ARG A 62 -11.99 -5.01 3.77
N LYS A 63 -12.65 -6.12 3.48
CA LYS A 63 -12.11 -7.24 2.71
C LYS A 63 -12.75 -7.16 1.33
N VAL A 64 -11.96 -6.96 0.28
CA VAL A 64 -12.45 -6.62 -1.06
C VAL A 64 -12.03 -7.70 -2.05
N GLU A 65 -12.99 -8.18 -2.84
CA GLU A 65 -12.74 -9.03 -4.00
C GLU A 65 -12.11 -8.18 -5.12
N LEU A 66 -10.84 -8.47 -5.46
CA LEU A 66 -10.08 -7.67 -6.42
C LEU A 66 -10.78 -7.52 -7.79
N ALA A 67 -11.36 -8.60 -8.31
CA ALA A 67 -11.94 -8.60 -9.65
C ALA A 67 -13.18 -7.71 -9.78
N THR A 68 -13.95 -7.55 -8.70
CA THR A 68 -15.28 -6.93 -8.74
C THR A 68 -15.38 -5.65 -7.91
N GLY A 69 -14.46 -5.42 -6.97
CA GLY A 69 -14.52 -4.32 -6.00
C GLY A 69 -15.58 -4.52 -4.91
N LYS A 70 -16.19 -5.71 -4.80
CA LYS A 70 -17.20 -6.03 -3.78
C LYS A 70 -16.54 -6.25 -2.42
N VAL A 71 -17.19 -5.72 -1.38
CA VAL A 71 -16.87 -5.92 0.04
C VAL A 71 -17.72 -7.05 0.61
#